data_AF-A0A973E4X4-F1
#
_entry.id   AF-A0A973E4X4-F1
#
_cell.length_a   1.000
_cell.length_b   1.000
_cell.length_c   1.000
_cell.angle_alpha   90.00
_cell.angle_beta   90.00
_cell.angle_gamma   90.00
#
_symmetry.space_group_name_H-M   'P 1'
#
loop_
_entity.id
_entity.type
_entity.pdbx_description
1 polymer ?
#
loop_
_entity_poly.entity_id
_entity_poly.type
_entity_poly.pdbx_seq_one_letter_code
_entity_poly.pdbx_strand_id
1 'polypeptide(L)'
;MRKGKKDKYYFIKHRGTNFAEKAKPLPDDPDSIEFLSKWREYMGLDEVFDLSFSGLIVKFQASQLWNSYEPSHKKFYKTYLNRINDMWGKLEVSAVRPLHILDAQE
;
A
#
# COMPACT_ATOMS: atom_id res chain seq x y z
N MET A 1 12.23 -1.65 37.92
CA MET A 1 11.86 -1.56 36.48
C MET A 1 10.72 -2.52 36.20
N ARG A 2 9.47 -2.04 36.06
CA ARG A 2 8.36 -2.88 35.60
C ARG A 2 8.60 -3.20 34.13
N LYS A 3 8.90 -4.46 33.79
CA LYS A 3 8.92 -4.94 32.40
C LYS A 3 7.57 -4.56 31.78
N GLY A 4 7.58 -3.63 30.82
CA GLY A 4 6.38 -3.15 30.15
C GLY A 4 5.62 -4.35 29.60
N LYS A 5 4.36 -4.50 29.98
CA LYS A 5 3.47 -5.44 29.29
C LYS A 5 3.43 -4.96 27.84
N LYS A 6 3.94 -5.76 26.90
CA LYS A 6 3.69 -5.52 25.48
C LYS A 6 2.19 -5.55 25.29
N ASP A 7 1.63 -4.47 24.79
CA ASP A 7 0.21 -4.40 24.48
C ASP A 7 -0.06 -5.46 23.40
N LYS A 8 -1.02 -6.36 23.69
CA LYS A 8 -1.42 -7.39 22.75
C LYS A 8 -2.55 -6.85 21.88
N TYR A 9 -2.33 -6.82 20.58
CA TYR A 9 -3.31 -6.35 19.63
C TYR A 9 -4.17 -7.49 19.09
N TYR A 10 -5.45 -7.20 18.86
CA TYR A 10 -6.41 -8.15 18.32
C TYR A 10 -7.33 -7.48 17.31
N PHE A 11 -7.63 -8.20 16.24
CA PHE A 11 -8.66 -7.85 15.28
C PHE A 11 -9.95 -8.62 15.56
N ILE A 12 -11.08 -7.91 15.59
CA ILE A 12 -12.41 -8.51 15.68
C ILE A 12 -13.23 -7.97 14.51
N LYS A 13 -13.59 -8.84 13.57
CA LYS A 13 -14.47 -8.46 12.47
C LYS A 13 -15.87 -8.16 13.03
N HIS A 14 -16.50 -7.09 12.54
CA HIS A 14 -17.81 -6.62 13.02
C HIS A 14 -17.87 -6.35 14.54
N ARG A 15 -16.75 -5.90 15.15
CA ARG A 15 -16.67 -5.55 16.58
C ARG A 15 -17.79 -4.58 16.97
N GLY A 16 -18.46 -4.86 18.08
CA GLY A 16 -19.56 -4.03 18.59
C GLY A 16 -20.92 -4.31 17.96
N THR A 17 -21.05 -5.40 17.20
CA THR A 17 -22.33 -5.86 16.62
C THR A 17 -22.64 -7.29 17.08
N ASN A 18 -23.89 -7.73 16.87
CA ASN A 18 -24.30 -9.12 17.12
C ASN A 18 -23.61 -10.14 16.18
N PHE A 19 -22.93 -9.67 15.13
CA PHE A 19 -22.18 -10.49 14.17
C PHE A 19 -20.67 -10.48 14.45
N ALA A 20 -20.24 -9.99 15.63
CA ALA A 20 -18.82 -9.94 15.98
C ALA A 20 -18.19 -11.33 15.92
N GLU A 21 -17.12 -11.46 15.13
CA GLU A 21 -16.35 -12.70 15.02
C GLU A 21 -15.43 -12.90 16.25
N LYS A 22 -14.81 -14.08 16.33
CA LYS A 22 -13.76 -14.33 17.33
C LYS A 22 -12.56 -13.41 17.10
N ALA A 23 -11.95 -12.96 18.19
CA ALA A 23 -10.73 -12.17 18.16
C ALA A 23 -9.58 -12.95 17.51
N LYS A 24 -8.96 -12.34 16.50
CA LYS A 24 -7.76 -12.85 15.82
C LYS A 24 -6.55 -12.04 16.29
N PRO A 25 -5.44 -12.68 16.71
CA PRO A 25 -4.28 -11.98 17.22
C PRO A 25 -3.59 -11.19 16.10
N LEU A 26 -3.14 -9.98 16.41
CA LEU A 26 -2.27 -9.18 15.55
C LEU A 26 -0.84 -9.16 16.16
N PRO A 27 0.18 -8.87 15.34
CA PRO A 27 1.54 -8.60 15.82
C PRO A 27 1.58 -7.50 16.90
N ASP A 28 2.67 -7.46 17.67
CA ASP A 28 2.82 -6.54 18.82
C ASP A 28 3.15 -5.09 18.42
N ASP A 29 3.50 -4.83 17.16
CA ASP A 29 3.90 -3.52 16.66
C ASP A 29 2.90 -3.01 15.61
N PRO A 30 2.02 -2.03 15.94
CA PRO A 30 0.99 -1.54 15.03
C PRO A 30 1.53 -0.79 13.81
N ASP A 31 2.75 -0.28 13.88
CA ASP A 31 3.38 0.45 12.78
C ASP A 31 4.18 -0.48 11.84
N SER A 32 4.33 -1.76 12.23
CA SER A 32 5.03 -2.74 11.42
C SER A 32 4.24 -3.15 10.17
N ILE A 33 4.97 -3.43 9.08
CA ILE A 33 4.40 -3.98 7.85
C ILE A 33 3.69 -5.31 8.14
N GLU A 34 4.23 -6.12 9.05
CA GLU A 34 3.66 -7.41 9.43
C GLU A 34 2.26 -7.25 10.05
N PHE A 35 2.08 -6.23 10.89
CA PHE A 35 0.79 -5.90 11.49
C PHE A 35 -0.24 -5.48 10.45
N LEU A 36 0.14 -4.55 9.58
CA LEU A 36 -0.73 -4.05 8.53
C LEU A 36 -1.15 -5.17 7.57
N SER A 37 -0.23 -6.07 7.23
CA SER A 37 -0.51 -7.25 6.41
C SER A 37 -1.50 -8.20 7.09
N LYS A 38 -1.31 -8.55 8.36
CA LYS A 38 -2.23 -9.43 9.10
C LYS A 38 -3.61 -8.80 9.30
N TRP A 39 -3.66 -7.51 9.60
CA TRP A 39 -4.92 -6.78 9.71
C TRP A 39 -5.70 -6.78 8.39
N ARG A 40 -5.01 -6.57 7.26
CA ARG A 40 -5.60 -6.64 5.91
C ARG A 40 -6.10 -8.02 5.53
N GLU A 41 -5.29 -9.06 5.78
CA GLU A 41 -5.69 -10.47 5.61
C GLU A 41 -7.01 -10.74 6.33
N TYR A 42 -7.14 -10.33 7.59
CA TYR A 42 -8.36 -10.55 8.35
C TYR A 42 -9.56 -9.70 7.91
N MET A 43 -9.30 -8.55 7.29
CA MET A 43 -10.31 -7.74 6.62
C MET A 43 -10.75 -8.34 5.27
N GLY A 44 -10.06 -9.37 4.75
CA GLY A 44 -10.29 -9.92 3.41
C GLY A 44 -9.79 -9.01 2.30
N LEU A 45 -8.76 -8.21 2.60
CA LEU A 45 -8.08 -7.37 1.62
C LEU A 45 -6.87 -8.17 1.10
N ASP A 46 -7.05 -8.87 -0.01
CA ASP A 46 -6.10 -9.87 -0.54
C ASP A 46 -4.76 -9.32 -1.04
N GLU A 47 -4.56 -8.00 -1.10
CA GLU A 47 -3.37 -7.43 -1.71
C GLU A 47 -2.31 -7.04 -0.67
N VAL A 48 -1.22 -7.81 -0.63
CA VAL A 48 0.09 -7.26 -0.30
C VAL A 48 0.33 -6.17 -1.35
N PHE A 49 0.23 -4.91 -0.94
CA PHE A 49 0.54 -3.81 -1.84
C PHE A 49 2.04 -3.79 -2.04
N ASP A 50 2.48 -4.09 -3.26
CA ASP A 50 3.72 -3.54 -3.74
C ASP A 50 3.54 -2.01 -3.79
N LEU A 51 4.04 -1.33 -2.75
CA LEU A 51 3.98 0.12 -2.58
C LEU A 51 5.13 0.83 -3.30
N SER A 52 5.93 0.09 -4.07
CA SER A 52 6.85 0.68 -5.02
C SER A 52 6.09 1.43 -6.12
N PHE A 53 6.77 2.38 -6.77
CA PHE A 53 6.19 3.03 -7.94
C PHE A 53 5.79 2.02 -9.01
N SER A 54 6.58 0.97 -9.25
CA SER A 54 6.24 -0.09 -10.21
C SER A 54 4.92 -0.77 -9.85
N GLY A 55 4.78 -1.21 -8.60
CA GLY A 55 3.56 -1.85 -8.11
C GLY A 55 2.32 -0.96 -8.24
N LEU A 56 2.45 0.32 -7.89
CA LEU A 56 1.35 1.28 -7.98
C LEU A 56 1.01 1.65 -9.43
N ILE A 57 1.99 1.75 -10.33
CA ILE A 57 1.76 2.00 -11.76
C ILE A 57 0.95 0.84 -12.37
N VAL A 58 1.30 -0.41 -12.06
CA VAL A 58 0.55 -1.59 -12.52
C VAL A 58 -0.90 -1.53 -12.04
N LYS A 59 -1.13 -1.24 -10.75
CA LYS A 59 -2.48 -1.10 -10.20
C LYS A 59 -3.26 0.05 -10.83
N PHE A 60 -2.60 1.18 -11.06
CA PHE A 60 -3.21 2.32 -11.74
C PHE A 60 -3.66 1.94 -13.15
N GLN A 61 -2.81 1.25 -13.93
CA GLN A 61 -3.14 0.79 -15.27
C GLN A 61 -4.24 -0.29 -15.30
N ALA A 62 -4.43 -1.03 -14.21
CA ALA A 62 -5.54 -1.97 -14.05
C ALA A 62 -6.85 -1.29 -13.60
N SER A 63 -6.81 -0.04 -13.14
CA SER A 63 -7.96 0.65 -12.56
C SER A 63 -9.05 0.98 -13.59
N GLN A 64 -10.30 1.10 -13.10
CA GLN A 64 -11.42 1.57 -13.91
C GLN A 64 -11.18 2.98 -14.48
N LEU A 65 -10.52 3.84 -13.71
CA LEU A 65 -10.14 5.18 -14.15
C LEU A 65 -9.23 5.14 -15.37
N TRP A 66 -8.16 4.35 -15.33
CA TRP A 66 -7.29 4.18 -16.50
C TRP A 66 -8.08 3.66 -17.69
N ASN A 67 -8.94 2.65 -17.48
CA ASN A 67 -9.74 2.07 -18.55
C ASN A 67 -10.70 3.08 -19.20
N SER A 68 -11.20 4.07 -18.44
CA SER A 68 -12.05 5.15 -18.95
C SER A 68 -11.34 6.18 -19.85
N TYR A 69 -10.01 6.21 -19.88
CA TYR A 69 -9.28 7.15 -20.73
C TYR A 69 -9.28 6.76 -22.21
N GLU A 70 -9.34 7.77 -23.06
CA GLU A 70 -9.13 7.67 -24.50
C GLU A 70 -7.75 7.06 -24.83
N PRO A 71 -7.62 6.28 -25.92
CA PRO A 71 -6.36 5.68 -26.32
C PRO A 71 -5.21 6.69 -26.51
N SER A 72 -5.50 7.89 -27.00
CA SER A 72 -4.53 8.98 -27.16
C SER A 72 -3.96 9.46 -25.83
N HIS A 73 -4.82 9.64 -24.82
CA HIS A 73 -4.41 10.00 -23.46
C HIS A 73 -3.60 8.88 -22.82
N LYS A 74 -4.04 7.62 -22.95
CA LYS A 74 -3.29 6.46 -22.45
C LYS A 74 -1.86 6.42 -23.02
N LYS A 75 -1.70 6.68 -24.32
CA LYS A 75 -0.38 6.73 -24.97
C LYS A 75 0.50 7.84 -24.38
N PHE A 76 -0.06 9.02 -24.18
CA PHE A 76 0.66 10.15 -23.58
C PHE A 76 1.08 9.85 -22.12
N TYR A 77 0.15 9.41 -21.29
CA TYR A 77 0.44 9.06 -19.89
C TYR A 77 1.44 7.92 -19.75
N LYS A 78 1.40 6.89 -20.63
CA LYS A 78 2.36 5.79 -20.61
C LYS A 78 3.81 6.28 -20.68
N THR A 79 4.10 7.32 -21.47
CA THR A 79 5.45 7.88 -21.55
C THR A 79 5.94 8.38 -20.20
N TYR A 80 5.10 9.10 -19.46
CA TYR A 80 5.45 9.60 -18.12
C TYR A 80 5.55 8.48 -17.09
N LEU A 81 4.62 7.52 -17.11
CA LEU A 81 4.65 6.37 -16.20
C LEU A 81 5.92 5.53 -16.41
N ASN A 82 6.35 5.34 -17.66
CA ASN A 82 7.60 4.65 -17.96
C ASN A 82 8.80 5.40 -17.39
N ARG A 83 8.89 6.73 -17.59
CA ARG A 83 9.97 7.55 -17.02
C ARG A 83 10.01 7.46 -15.49
N ILE A 84 8.85 7.56 -14.84
CA ILE A 84 8.73 7.40 -13.38
C ILE A 84 9.21 6.01 -12.95
N ASN A 85 8.85 4.97 -13.69
CA ASN A 85 9.26 3.61 -13.39
C ASN A 85 10.77 3.39 -13.57
N ASP A 86 11.37 3.99 -14.59
CA ASP A 86 12.81 3.89 -14.83
C ASP A 86 13.62 4.57 -13.71
N MET A 87 13.13 5.72 -13.21
CA MET A 87 13.80 6.48 -12.16
C MET A 87 13.57 5.92 -10.76
N TRP A 88 12.33 5.56 -10.44
CA TRP A 88 11.90 5.26 -9.07
C TRP A 88 11.13 3.93 -8.95
N GLY A 89 11.10 3.10 -9.98
CA GLY A 89 10.23 1.91 -10.02
C GLY A 89 10.34 0.98 -8.82
N LYS A 90 11.57 0.82 -8.27
CA LYS A 90 11.82 0.00 -7.06
C LYS A 90 11.71 0.76 -5.74
N LEU A 91 11.62 2.09 -5.79
CA LEU A 91 11.52 2.93 -4.61
C LEU A 91 10.09 2.85 -4.07
N GLU A 92 9.94 2.63 -2.76
CA GLU A 92 8.64 2.81 -2.12
C GLU A 92 8.25 4.28 -2.11
N VAL A 93 6.96 4.58 -2.36
CA VAL A 93 6.48 5.97 -2.39
C VAL A 93 6.73 6.71 -1.06
N SER A 94 6.66 5.99 0.07
CA SER A 94 6.98 6.52 1.41
C SER A 94 8.44 6.99 1.55
N ALA A 95 9.34 6.46 0.72
CA ALA A 95 10.77 6.75 0.74
C ALA A 95 11.17 7.89 -0.22
N VAL A 96 10.21 8.51 -0.93
CA VAL A 96 10.47 9.66 -1.78
C VAL A 96 10.94 10.84 -0.94
N ARG A 97 12.01 11.49 -1.38
CA ARG A 97 12.63 12.65 -0.74
C ARG A 97 12.74 13.78 -1.76
N PRO A 98 12.85 15.05 -1.33
CA PRO A 98 12.99 16.18 -2.26
C PRO A 98 14.13 16.01 -3.27
N LEU A 99 15.25 15.39 -2.85
CA LEU A 99 16.38 15.09 -3.73
C LEU A 99 15.97 14.27 -4.95
N HIS A 100 15.15 13.22 -4.75
CA HIS A 100 14.70 12.36 -5.84
C HIS A 100 13.89 13.12 -6.89
N ILE A 101 13.14 14.15 -6.48
CA ILE A 101 12.33 14.98 -7.39
C ILE A 101 13.20 15.92 -8.23
N LEU A 102 14.27 16.46 -7.64
CA LEU A 102 15.22 17.32 -8.35
C LEU A 102 15.93 16.55 -9.46
N ASP A 103 16.33 15.30 -9.20
CA ASP A 103 16.96 14.42 -10.20
C ASP A 103 16.05 14.15 -11.42
N ALA A 104 14.72 14.32 -11.29
CA ALA A 104 13.77 14.12 -12.39
C ALA A 104 13.50 15.35 -13.26
N GLN A 105 14.07 16.51 -12.92
CA GLN A 105 13.89 17.75 -13.68
C GLN A 105 14.94 17.97 -14.79
N GLU A 106 16.00 17.15 -14.82
CA GLU A 106 17.01 17.11 -15.89
C GLU A 106 16.60 16.20 -17.07
#